data_AF-A0AA35TNS7-F1
#
_entry.id   AF-A0AA35TNS7-F1
#
_cell.length_a   1.000
_cell.length_b   1.000
_cell.length_c   1.000
_cell.angle_alpha   90.00
_cell.angle_beta   90.00
_cell.angle_gamma   90.00
#
_symmetry.space_group_name_H-M   'P 1'
#
loop_
_entity.id
_entity.type
_entity.pdbx_description
1 polymer ?
#
loop_
_entity_poly.entity_id
_entity_poly.type
_entity_poly.pdbx_seq_one_letter_code
_entity_poly.pdbx_strand_id
1 'polypeptide(L)'
;PPTEVDIPLIITIRNGTAIATAGEGGDFVLQNYIQAKVIRINETELALDPIMIIDDDFPEGNETFSLSLMKGEGTDTLNIFPSTSPVTVVIHDNDEVTIGI
;
A
#
# COMPACT_ATOMS: atom_id res chain seq x y z
N PRO A 1 22.42 -12.21 -27.19
CA PRO A 1 22.10 -12.43 -25.76
C PRO A 1 20.61 -12.73 -25.66
N PRO A 2 20.14 -13.70 -24.86
CA PRO A 2 18.70 -13.85 -24.69
C PRO A 2 18.19 -12.54 -24.09
N THR A 3 17.20 -11.95 -24.75
CA THR A 3 16.45 -10.80 -24.25
C THR A 3 15.84 -11.21 -22.92
N GLU A 4 16.24 -10.51 -21.85
CA GLU A 4 15.64 -10.61 -20.53
C GLU A 4 14.12 -10.41 -20.68
N VAL A 5 13.34 -11.42 -20.29
CA VAL A 5 11.87 -11.33 -20.36
C VAL A 5 11.39 -10.79 -19.02
N ASP A 6 11.14 -9.49 -18.99
CA ASP A 6 10.60 -8.76 -17.85
C ASP A 6 9.12 -9.14 -17.62
N ILE A 7 8.73 -9.45 -16.37
CA ILE A 7 7.32 -9.69 -16.01
C ILE A 7 6.75 -8.42 -15.36
N PRO A 8 5.84 -7.68 -16.04
CA PRO A 8 5.25 -6.47 -15.47
C PRO A 8 4.19 -6.80 -14.41
N LEU A 9 4.29 -6.16 -13.24
CA LEU A 9 3.32 -6.22 -12.15
C LEU A 9 2.81 -4.80 -11.87
N ILE A 10 1.51 -4.68 -11.63
CA ILE A 10 0.88 -3.42 -11.23
C ILE A 10 0.51 -3.56 -9.75
N ILE A 11 0.93 -2.60 -8.95
CA ILE A 11 0.61 -2.57 -7.53
C ILE A 11 -0.28 -1.38 -7.28
N THR A 12 -1.39 -1.64 -6.61
CA THR A 12 -2.40 -0.63 -6.33
C THR A 12 -2.77 -0.66 -4.88
N ILE A 13 -2.84 0.52 -4.27
CA ILE A 13 -3.51 0.68 -2.99
C ILE A 13 -4.99 0.84 -3.29
N ARG A 14 -5.83 -0.01 -2.68
CA ARG A 14 -7.29 0.16 -2.71
C ARG A 14 -7.72 0.64 -1.34
N ASN A 15 -8.44 1.76 -1.32
CA ASN A 15 -8.97 2.40 -0.11
C ASN A 15 -9.49 1.37 0.90
N GLY A 16 -8.72 1.12 1.95
CA GLY A 16 -9.29 0.90 3.27
C GLY A 16 -9.73 2.25 3.81
N THR A 17 -10.55 2.24 4.86
CA THR A 17 -11.15 3.42 5.47
C THR A 17 -10.09 4.40 5.97
N ALA A 18 -9.56 5.25 5.10
CA ALA A 18 -9.06 6.58 5.46
C ALA A 18 -10.25 7.54 5.33
N ILE A 19 -11.30 7.27 6.11
CA ILE A 19 -12.29 8.31 6.33
C ILE A 19 -11.64 9.12 7.43
N ALA A 20 -10.94 10.18 7.05
CA ALA A 20 -10.55 11.26 7.94
C ALA A 20 -11.78 11.63 8.75
N THR A 21 -11.88 11.12 9.98
CA THR A 21 -12.97 11.45 10.87
C THR A 21 -12.50 12.61 11.73
N ALA A 22 -12.49 13.76 11.06
CA ALA A 22 -12.45 15.13 11.59
C ALA A 22 -11.13 15.63 12.21
N GLY A 23 -10.21 16.11 11.34
CA GLY A 23 -9.51 17.38 11.58
C GLY A 23 -8.05 17.49 11.10
N GLU A 24 -7.85 17.80 9.82
CA GLU A 24 -6.58 18.28 9.21
C GLU A 24 -5.29 17.49 9.51
N GLY A 25 -5.02 16.43 8.72
CA GLY A 25 -3.73 15.73 8.78
C GLY A 25 -3.50 14.77 7.63
N GLY A 26 -4.44 13.87 7.37
CA GLY A 26 -4.32 12.89 6.29
C GLY A 26 -3.16 11.93 6.57
N ASP A 27 -3.45 10.93 7.39
CA ASP A 27 -2.60 9.89 8.03
C ASP A 27 -1.62 9.18 7.07
N PHE A 28 -1.84 9.30 5.76
CA PHE A 28 -0.89 8.90 4.72
C PHE A 28 -1.13 9.64 3.40
N VAL A 29 -0.04 9.97 2.70
CA VAL A 29 -0.13 10.63 1.38
C VAL A 29 -0.50 9.61 0.30
N LEU A 30 -1.79 9.59 -0.06
CA LEU A 30 -2.33 8.62 -1.02
C LEU A 30 -2.31 9.01 -2.49
N GLN A 31 -1.92 10.24 -2.85
CA GLN A 31 -2.17 10.71 -4.22
C GLN A 31 -1.49 9.82 -5.28
N ASN A 32 -2.29 8.95 -5.88
CA ASN A 32 -1.98 8.10 -7.03
C ASN A 32 -0.84 7.10 -6.85
N TYR A 33 -0.83 6.35 -5.73
CA TYR A 33 0.12 5.24 -5.56
C TYR A 33 -0.28 4.02 -6.43
N ILE A 34 -0.10 4.16 -7.74
CA ILE A 34 -0.03 3.06 -8.70
C ILE A 34 1.44 2.89 -9.06
N GLN A 35 2.02 1.77 -8.67
CA GLN A 35 3.40 1.44 -8.99
C GLN A 35 3.41 0.36 -10.04
N ALA A 36 3.86 0.71 -11.24
CA ALA A 36 4.26 -0.28 -12.24
C ALA A 36 5.68 -0.72 -11.90
N LYS A 37 5.83 -1.98 -11.51
CA LYS A 37 7.13 -2.58 -11.20
C LYS A 37 7.32 -3.82 -12.07
N VAL A 38 8.58 -4.23 -12.23
CA VAL A 38 8.94 -5.41 -13.00
C VAL A 38 9.72 -6.33 -12.08
N ILE A 39 9.32 -7.59 -12.03
CA ILE A 39 10.15 -8.65 -11.47
C ILE A 39 10.87 -9.34 -12.63
N ARG A 40 12.19 -9.46 -12.55
CA ARG A 40 13.03 -10.06 -13.58
C ARG A 40 13.09 -11.58 -13.43
N ILE A 41 13.50 -12.26 -14.50
CA ILE A 41 13.82 -13.69 -14.42
C ILE A 41 14.91 -13.91 -13.36
N ASN A 42 14.71 -14.92 -12.50
CA ASN A 42 15.53 -15.27 -11.34
C ASN A 42 15.41 -14.32 -10.12
N GLU A 43 14.57 -13.29 -10.18
CA GLU A 43 14.14 -12.56 -8.99
C GLU A 43 12.91 -13.25 -8.39
N THR A 44 12.89 -13.40 -7.07
CA THR A 44 11.74 -13.94 -6.32
C THR A 44 11.07 -12.89 -5.44
N GLU A 45 11.67 -11.70 -5.36
CA GLU A 45 11.27 -10.61 -4.47
C GLU A 45 11.40 -9.28 -5.22
N LEU A 46 10.51 -8.35 -4.90
CA LEU A 46 10.48 -7.01 -5.46
C LEU A 46 10.26 -6.02 -4.31
N ALA A 47 11.17 -5.07 -4.17
CA ALA A 47 11.03 -3.99 -3.20
C ALA A 47 10.02 -2.95 -3.69
N LEU A 48 9.15 -2.51 -2.78
CA LEU A 48 8.22 -1.41 -3.01
C LEU A 48 8.84 -0.11 -2.51
N ASP A 49 8.44 1.01 -3.11
CA ASP A 49 8.87 2.30 -2.59
C ASP A 49 8.13 2.56 -1.26
N PRO A 50 8.74 3.25 -0.29
CA PRO A 50 8.12 3.44 1.01
C PRO A 50 6.79 4.20 0.89
N ILE A 51 5.80 3.76 1.67
CA ILE A 51 4.56 4.51 1.90
C ILE A 51 4.84 5.43 3.09
N MET A 52 4.65 6.73 2.90
CA MET A 52 4.87 7.72 3.96
C MET A 52 3.63 7.81 4.83
N ILE A 53 3.80 7.48 6.12
CA ILE A 53 2.80 7.73 7.18
C ILE A 53 3.03 9.16 7.70
N ILE A 54 1.94 9.89 7.92
CA ILE A 54 1.98 11.23 8.50
C ILE A 54 1.65 11.08 9.98
N ASP A 55 2.64 11.42 10.81
CA ASP A 55 2.51 11.52 12.26
C ASP A 55 2.03 12.93 12.59
N ASP A 56 1.00 13.06 13.42
CA ASP A 56 0.53 14.33 13.94
C ASP A 56 0.32 14.26 15.47
N ASP A 57 -0.48 15.17 16.04
CA ASP A 57 -0.72 15.26 17.50
C ASP A 57 -2.22 15.04 17.82
N PHE A 58 -3.02 14.56 16.85
CA PHE A 58 -4.46 14.43 16.96
C PHE A 58 -4.85 12.96 17.20
N PRO A 59 -5.53 12.64 18.31
CA PRO A 59 -5.91 11.26 18.60
C PRO A 59 -7.08 10.80 17.71
N GLU A 60 -6.78 9.91 16.76
CA GLU A 60 -7.70 9.39 15.74
C GLU A 60 -8.04 7.90 15.94
N GLY A 61 -7.25 7.20 16.75
CA GLY A 61 -7.31 5.75 16.91
C GLY A 61 -6.66 4.97 15.75
N ASN A 62 -6.70 3.64 15.81
CA ASN A 62 -6.07 2.82 14.77
C ASN A 62 -6.81 2.90 13.43
N GLU A 63 -6.04 3.00 12.35
CA GLU A 63 -6.56 3.11 10.99
C GLU A 63 -6.01 2.01 10.08
N THR A 64 -6.68 1.77 8.95
CA THR A 64 -6.27 0.68 8.04
C THR A 64 -6.40 1.03 6.57
N PHE A 65 -5.45 0.54 5.77
CA PHE A 65 -5.53 0.53 4.31
C PHE A 65 -5.14 -0.83 3.74
N SER A 66 -5.47 -1.07 2.47
CA SER A 66 -5.20 -2.34 1.80
C SER A 66 -4.32 -2.16 0.56
N LEU A 67 -3.27 -2.96 0.46
CA LEU A 67 -2.41 -3.06 -0.72
C LEU A 67 -2.79 -4.31 -1.52
N SER A 68 -3.01 -4.14 -2.82
CA SER A 68 -3.34 -5.24 -3.74
C SER A 68 -2.31 -5.34 -4.86
N LEU A 69 -1.94 -6.58 -5.19
CA LEU A 69 -1.24 -6.88 -6.42
C LEU A 69 -2.25 -7.05 -7.56
N MET A 70 -1.92 -6.48 -8.71
CA MET A 70 -2.65 -6.62 -9.96
C MET A 70 -1.71 -7.09 -11.07
N LYS A 71 -2.25 -7.87 -12.00
CA LYS A 71 -1.51 -8.27 -13.19
C LYS A 71 -1.21 -7.05 -14.07
N GLY A 72 0.00 -6.98 -14.59
CA GLY A 72 0.32 -6.04 -15.66
C GLY A 72 -0.17 -6.54 -17.02
N GLU A 73 -0.25 -5.65 -18.00
CA GLU A 73 -0.55 -6.01 -19.38
C GLU A 73 0.41 -7.11 -19.88
N GLY A 74 -0.11 -8.10 -20.62
CA GLY A 74 0.69 -9.20 -21.17
C GLY A 74 1.10 -10.30 -20.16
N THR A 75 0.55 -10.31 -18.94
CA THR A 75 0.84 -11.32 -17.91
C THR A 75 -0.32 -12.28 -17.64
N ASP A 76 -1.10 -12.63 -18.67
CA ASP A 76 -2.31 -13.46 -18.51
C ASP A 76 -2.06 -14.79 -17.79
N THR A 77 -0.87 -15.38 -17.97
CA THR A 77 -0.43 -16.63 -17.35
C THR A 77 0.10 -16.48 -15.92
N LEU A 78 0.35 -15.26 -15.45
CA LEU A 78 0.77 -14.98 -14.07
C LEU A 78 -0.38 -15.26 -13.12
N ASN A 79 -0.16 -16.02 -12.05
CA ASN A 79 -1.16 -16.24 -11.01
C ASN A 79 -0.84 -15.39 -9.77
N ILE A 80 -1.78 -14.55 -9.35
CA ILE A 80 -1.73 -13.87 -8.06
C ILE A 80 -2.59 -14.69 -7.11
N PHE A 81 -1.98 -15.23 -6.05
CA PHE A 81 -2.72 -16.05 -5.09
C PHE A 81 -3.67 -15.18 -4.27
N PRO A 82 -5.00 -15.41 -4.34
CA PRO A 82 -5.98 -14.55 -3.67
C PRO A 82 -5.88 -14.63 -2.15
N SER A 83 -5.24 -15.66 -1.59
CA SER A 83 -4.96 -15.77 -0.15
C SER A 83 -3.85 -14.85 0.34
N THR A 84 -3.10 -14.21 -0.57
CA THR A 84 -1.92 -13.37 -0.25
C THR A 84 -2.08 -11.91 -0.69
N SER A 85 -3.20 -11.57 -1.34
CA SER A 85 -3.51 -10.20 -1.79
C SER A 85 -5.04 -10.02 -1.79
N PRO A 86 -5.59 -8.98 -1.14
CA PRO A 86 -4.87 -7.84 -0.56
C PRO A 86 -4.20 -8.15 0.77
N VAL A 87 -3.19 -7.35 1.11
CA VAL A 87 -2.63 -7.26 2.48
C VAL A 87 -3.20 -6.02 3.17
N THR A 88 -3.53 -6.13 4.45
CA THR A 88 -4.00 -5.01 5.27
C THR A 88 -2.84 -4.43 6.05
N VAL A 89 -2.68 -3.11 5.96
CA VAL A 89 -1.76 -2.33 6.79
C VAL A 89 -2.57 -1.65 7.87
N VAL A 90 -2.06 -1.68 9.10
CA VAL A 90 -2.62 -0.98 10.25
C VAL A 90 -1.68 0.16 10.61
N ILE A 91 -2.22 1.37 10.70
CA ILE A 91 -1.55 2.53 11.29
C ILE A 91 -1.98 2.57 12.76
N HIS A 92 -1.00 2.58 13.65
CA HIS A 92 -1.23 2.65 15.08
C HIS A 92 -1.04 4.09 15.54
N ASP A 93 -2.13 4.72 15.95
CA ASP A 93 -2.13 6.03 16.58
C ASP A 93 -1.31 6.01 17.88
N ASN A 94 -0.46 7.01 18.06
CA ASN A 94 0.41 7.21 19.21
C ASN A 94 0.06 8.45 20.02
N ASP A 95 -1.07 9.10 19.75
CA ASP A 95 -1.49 10.32 20.43
C ASP A 95 -2.44 10.05 21.60
N GLU A 96 -2.38 10.95 22.60
CA GLU A 96 -3.17 10.82 23.83
C GLU A 96 -4.34 11.81 23.86
N VAL A 97 -5.53 11.30 24.18
CA VAL A 97 -6.69 12.15 24.49
C VAL A 97 -6.49 12.79 25.87
N THR A 98 -6.10 14.07 25.91
CA THR A 98 -6.07 14.84 27.16
C THR A 98 -7.45 15.37 27.49
N ILE A 99 -8.10 14.83 28.54
CA ILE A 99 -9.30 15.41 29.14
C ILE A 99 -8.90 16.25 30.35
N GLY A 100 -9.00 17.57 30.24
CA GLY A 100 -8.82 18.49 31.37
C GLY A 100 -9.97 18.37 32.37
N ILE A 101 -9.67 18.04 33.63
CA ILE A 101 -10.57 18.14 34.78
C ILE A 101 -10.11 19.23 35.75
#